data_AF-A0A0R2ZH37-F1
#
_entry.id   AF-A0A0R2ZH37-F1
#
_cell.length_a   1.000
_cell.length_b   1.000
_cell.length_c   1.000
_cell.angle_alpha   90.00
_cell.angle_beta   90.00
_cell.angle_gamma   90.00
#
_symmetry.space_group_name_H-M   'P 1'
#
loop_
_entity.id
_entity.type
_entity.pdbx_description
1 polymer ?
#
loop_
_entity_poly.entity_id
_entity_poly.type
_entity_poly.pdbx_seq_one_letter_code
_entity_poly.pdbx_strand_id
1 'polypeptide(L)'
;MSFDTKMVDRHTVLAQVNHLMKEVAPQSVQDNPNLSFLEAGIDSMKLMLLVTRLEDQFQVEFQTDHLAPQFLGSPASVTALLLDHYLTV
;
A
#
# COMPACT_ATOMS: atom_id res chain seq x y z
N MET A 1 16.01 -21.50 -20.57
CA MET A 1 15.49 -21.07 -19.25
C MET A 1 15.34 -19.58 -19.32
N SER A 2 14.15 -19.10 -19.70
CA SER A 2 13.86 -17.67 -19.75
C SER A 2 13.52 -17.25 -18.32
N PHE A 3 14.31 -16.35 -17.76
CA PHE A 3 13.94 -15.65 -16.54
C PHE A 3 12.77 -14.75 -16.92
N ASP A 4 11.57 -15.16 -16.57
CA ASP A 4 10.36 -14.37 -16.71
C ASP A 4 10.54 -13.14 -15.83
N THR A 5 10.83 -12.00 -16.47
CA THR A 5 10.85 -10.69 -15.81
C THR A 5 9.45 -10.49 -15.25
N LYS A 6 9.26 -10.83 -13.96
CA LYS A 6 7.98 -10.68 -13.27
C LYS A 6 7.57 -9.21 -13.37
N MET A 7 6.76 -8.88 -14.36
CA MET A 7 6.03 -7.63 -14.38
C MET A 7 5.20 -7.63 -13.10
N VAL A 8 5.53 -6.73 -12.19
CA VAL A 8 4.79 -6.59 -10.94
C VAL A 8 3.37 -6.17 -11.30
N ASP A 9 2.45 -7.14 -11.25
CA ASP A 9 1.06 -6.92 -11.64
C ASP A 9 0.34 -6.06 -10.58
N ARG A 10 -0.37 -5.04 -11.06
CA ARG A 10 -1.08 -4.09 -10.20
C ARG A 10 -2.09 -4.77 -9.29
N HIS A 11 -2.80 -5.80 -9.76
CA HIS A 11 -3.75 -6.52 -8.92
C HIS A 11 -3.04 -7.28 -7.80
N THR A 12 -1.85 -7.81 -8.07
CA THR A 12 -1.02 -8.50 -7.07
C THR A 12 -0.52 -7.55 -5.99
N VAL A 13 -0.08 -6.35 -6.35
CA VAL A 13 0.31 -5.32 -5.36
C VAL A 13 -0.90 -4.84 -4.56
N LEU A 14 -2.02 -4.55 -5.24
CA LEU A 14 -3.25 -4.11 -4.58
C LEU A 14 -3.78 -5.16 -3.59
N ALA A 15 -3.75 -6.44 -3.96
CA ALA A 15 -4.15 -7.53 -3.07
C ALA A 15 -3.27 -7.60 -1.82
N GLN A 16 -1.96 -7.39 -1.96
CA GLN A 16 -1.03 -7.35 -0.84
C GLN A 16 -1.25 -6.12 0.05
N VAL A 17 -1.41 -4.93 -0.53
CA VAL A 17 -1.74 -3.70 0.22
C VAL A 17 -3.03 -3.91 1.02
N ASN A 18 -4.08 -4.42 0.38
CA ASN A 18 -5.35 -4.74 1.04
C ASN A 18 -5.19 -5.80 2.14
N HIS A 19 -4.32 -6.80 1.95
CA HIS A 19 -4.04 -7.80 2.97
C HIS A 19 -3.39 -7.17 4.20
N LEU A 20 -2.34 -6.36 4.02
CA LEU A 20 -1.67 -5.66 5.10
C LEU A 20 -2.61 -4.70 5.84
N MET A 21 -3.49 -4.01 5.11
CA MET A 21 -4.53 -3.21 5.74
C MET A 21 -5.48 -4.03 6.61
N LYS A 22 -5.84 -5.25 6.19
CA LYS A 22 -6.69 -6.13 7.01
C LYS A 22 -5.98 -6.56 8.29
N GLU A 23 -4.66 -6.69 8.27
CA GLU A 23 -3.89 -6.99 9.49
C GLU A 23 -3.85 -5.80 10.45
N VAL A 24 -3.65 -4.59 9.92
CA VAL A 24 -3.53 -3.36 10.73
C VAL A 24 -4.89 -2.85 11.21
N ALA A 25 -5.92 -2.95 10.38
CA ALA A 25 -7.24 -2.38 10.62
C ALA A 25 -8.36 -3.27 10.03
N PRO A 26 -8.57 -4.49 10.57
CA PRO A 26 -9.52 -5.47 10.03
C PRO A 26 -10.97 -4.96 9.95
N GLN A 27 -11.35 -4.05 10.85
CA GLN A 27 -12.68 -3.45 10.90
C GLN A 27 -12.86 -2.29 9.91
N SER A 28 -11.75 -1.75 9.41
CA SER A 28 -11.69 -0.60 8.52
C SER A 28 -11.62 -0.98 7.04
N VAL A 29 -11.25 -2.22 6.73
CA VAL A 29 -11.15 -2.66 5.33
C VAL A 29 -12.54 -2.86 4.74
N GLN A 30 -13.03 -1.79 4.14
CA GLN A 30 -14.08 -1.85 3.15
C GLN A 30 -13.47 -2.36 1.84
N ASP A 31 -14.21 -3.15 1.06
CA ASP A 31 -13.77 -3.66 -0.26
C ASP A 31 -13.66 -2.56 -1.33
N ASN A 32 -13.52 -1.30 -0.89
CA ASN A 32 -13.40 -0.13 -1.75
C ASN A 32 -11.95 0.39 -1.74
N PRO A 33 -11.15 0.06 -2.77
CA PRO A 33 -9.75 0.46 -2.84
C PRO A 33 -9.55 1.97 -3.10
N ASN A 34 -10.63 2.72 -3.37
CA ASN A 34 -10.58 4.17 -3.54
C ASN A 34 -11.04 4.92 -2.27
N LEU A 35 -11.48 4.21 -1.24
CA LEU A 35 -11.87 4.83 0.03
C LEU A 35 -10.64 5.38 0.73
N SER A 36 -10.75 6.60 1.27
CA SER A 36 -9.62 7.19 1.96
C SER A 36 -9.31 6.43 3.25
N PHE A 37 -8.05 6.29 3.62
CA PHE A 37 -7.66 5.60 4.87
C PHE A 37 -8.34 6.22 6.11
N LEU A 38 -8.44 7.54 6.15
CA LEU A 38 -9.15 8.25 7.23
C LEU A 38 -10.65 7.95 7.24
N GLU A 39 -11.29 7.89 6.06
CA GLU A 39 -12.72 7.54 5.93
C GLU A 39 -13.00 6.07 6.27
N ALA A 40 -12.00 5.21 6.08
CA ALA A 40 -12.02 3.82 6.53
C ALA A 40 -11.84 3.68 8.06
N GLY A 41 -11.48 4.75 8.78
CA GLY A 41 -11.18 4.69 10.22
C GLY A 41 -9.75 4.24 10.56
N ILE A 42 -8.82 4.41 9.61
CA ILE A 42 -7.39 4.19 9.83
C ILE A 42 -6.77 5.50 10.32
N ASP A 43 -6.51 5.56 11.63
CA ASP A 43 -5.84 6.70 12.27
C ASP A 43 -4.34 6.77 11.93
N SER A 44 -3.70 7.92 12.16
CA SER A 44 -2.28 8.16 11.88
C SER A 44 -1.33 7.10 12.46
N MET A 45 -1.65 6.54 13.63
CA MET A 45 -0.85 5.47 14.24
C MET A 45 -0.96 4.14 13.48
N LYS A 46 -2.17 3.78 13.02
CA LYS A 46 -2.39 2.61 12.18
C LYS A 46 -1.76 2.79 10.81
N LEU A 47 -1.82 4.00 10.28
CA LEU A 47 -1.22 4.38 9.01
C LEU A 47 0.32 4.26 9.08
N MET A 48 0.96 4.70 10.17
CA MET A 48 2.39 4.44 10.41
C MET A 48 2.71 2.94 10.47
N LEU A 49 1.89 2.14 11.16
CA LEU A 49 2.07 0.69 11.22
C LEU A 49 1.94 0.05 9.83
N LEU A 50 0.95 0.48 9.04
CA LEU A 50 0.73 0.01 7.67
C LEU A 50 1.94 0.32 6.79
N VAL A 51 2.49 1.52 6.89
CA VAL A 51 3.71 1.93 6.17
C VAL A 51 4.87 1.00 6.52
N THR A 52 5.17 0.80 7.80
CA THR A 52 6.26 -0.09 8.22
C THR A 52 6.07 -1.52 7.68
N ARG A 53 4.81 -2.00 7.61
CA ARG A 53 4.51 -3.31 7.02
C ARG A 53 4.67 -3.34 5.51
N LEU A 54 4.32 -2.26 4.81
CA LEU A 54 4.54 -2.12 3.37
C LEU A 54 6.04 -2.09 3.05
N GLU A 55 6.83 -1.36 3.85
CA GLU A 55 8.29 -1.31 3.72
C GLU A 55 8.91 -2.70 3.84
N ASP A 56 8.52 -3.44 4.89
CA ASP A 56 8.99 -4.80 5.12
C ASP A 56 8.53 -5.76 4.01
N GLN A 57 7.25 -5.71 3.60
CA GLN A 57 6.70 -6.62 2.61
C GLN A 57 7.29 -6.41 1.21
N PHE A 58 7.45 -5.15 0.80
CA PHE A 58 7.94 -4.80 -0.53
C PHE A 58 9.46 -4.58 -0.56
N GLN A 59 10.14 -4.64 0.60
CA GLN A 59 11.57 -4.34 0.76
C GLN A 59 11.91 -2.95 0.22
N VAL A 60 11.06 -1.96 0.54
CA VAL A 60 11.18 -0.56 0.13
C VAL A 60 11.30 0.33 1.36
N GLU A 61 11.81 1.55 1.20
CA GLU A 61 11.81 2.57 2.25
C GLU A 61 11.01 3.76 1.74
N PHE A 62 9.85 4.04 2.35
CA PHE A 62 9.06 5.18 1.93
C PHE A 62 9.71 6.46 2.41
N GLN A 63 9.89 7.40 1.48
CA GLN A 63 10.29 8.75 1.87
C GLN A 63 9.15 9.40 2.67
N THR A 64 9.50 10.09 3.76
CA THR A 64 8.55 10.73 4.68
C THR A 64 7.57 11.66 3.95
N ASP A 65 8.01 12.31 2.87
CA ASP A 65 7.17 13.12 1.99
C ASP A 65 6.04 12.30 1.33
N HIS A 66 6.29 11.05 0.96
CA HIS A 66 5.31 10.13 0.36
C HIS A 66 4.35 9.50 1.38
N LEU A 67 4.59 9.70 2.68
CA LEU A 67 3.73 9.21 3.77
C LEU A 67 2.64 10.19 4.16
N ALA A 68 2.64 11.39 3.58
CA ALA A 68 1.62 12.36 3.90
C ALA A 68 0.23 11.85 3.48
N PRO A 69 -0.84 12.19 4.22
CA PRO A 69 -2.19 11.69 3.97
C PRO A 69 -2.68 11.90 2.53
N GLN A 70 -2.19 12.95 1.85
CA GLN A 70 -2.54 13.18 0.44
C GLN A 70 -1.98 12.14 -0.53
N PHE A 71 -0.87 11.48 -0.18
CA PHE A 71 -0.21 10.46 -1.01
C PHE A 71 -0.68 9.06 -0.66
N LEU A 72 -0.86 8.80 0.64
CA LEU A 72 -1.41 7.54 1.09
C LEU A 72 -2.89 7.46 0.74
N GLY A 73 -3.65 8.55 0.81
CA GLY A 73 -4.97 8.72 0.19
C GLY A 73 -5.89 7.51 0.38
N SER A 74 -5.81 6.57 -0.56
CA SER A 74 -6.50 5.29 -0.56
C SER A 74 -5.54 4.10 -0.86
N PRO A 75 -5.99 2.85 -0.66
CA PRO A 75 -5.20 1.66 -1.02
C PRO A 75 -4.74 1.64 -2.49
N ALA A 76 -5.57 2.14 -3.40
CA ALA A 76 -5.24 2.31 -4.80
C ALA A 76 -4.12 3.33 -5.02
N SER A 77 -4.12 4.44 -4.25
CA SER A 77 -3.07 5.46 -4.28
C SER A 77 -1.72 4.89 -3.84
N VAL A 78 -1.69 4.12 -2.74
CA VAL A 78 -0.48 3.44 -2.28
C VAL A 78 0.03 2.43 -3.29
N THR A 79 -0.88 1.66 -3.89
CA THR A 79 -0.55 0.69 -4.94
C THR A 79 0.07 1.40 -6.14
N ALA A 80 -0.51 2.52 -6.58
CA ALA A 80 0.03 3.30 -7.68
C ALA A 80 1.42 3.86 -7.34
N LEU A 81 1.59 4.42 -6.14
CA LEU A 81 2.88 4.93 -5.67
C LEU A 81 3.96 3.84 -5.62
N LEU A 82 3.63 2.65 -5.11
CA LEU A 82 4.53 1.50 -5.08
C LEU A 82 4.97 1.10 -6.50
N LEU A 83 4.04 1.02 -7.44
CA LEU A 83 4.34 0.64 -8.82
C LEU A 83 5.16 1.70 -9.57
N ASP A 84 4.84 2.98 -9.36
CA ASP A 84 5.45 4.11 -10.09
C ASP A 84 6.84 4.49 -9.57
N HIS A 85 7.06 4.36 -8.26
CA HIS A 85 8.29 4.87 -7.63
C HIS A 85 9.22 3.80 -7.08
N TYR A 86 8.74 2.59 -6.76
CA TYR A 86 9.54 1.60 -6.02
C TYR A 86 9.65 0.23 -6.69
N LEU A 87 8.64 -0.18 -7.44
CA LEU A 87 8.56 -1.51 -8.08
C LEU A 87 8.79 -1.44 -9.59
N THR A 88 9.17 -0.28 -10.13
CA THR A 88 9.48 -0.07 -11.54
C THR A 88 10.84 -0.72 -11.85
N VAL A 89 10.82 -1.87 -12.52
CA VAL A 89 11.98 -2.55 -13.13
C VAL A 89 11.92 -2.47 -14.65
#